data_AF-A0A3N1MKS7-F1
#
_entry.id   AF-A0A3N1MKS7-F1
#
_cell.length_a   1.000
_cell.length_b   1.000
_cell.length_c   1.000
_cell.angle_alpha   90.00
_cell.angle_beta   90.00
_cell.angle_gamma   90.00
#
_symmetry.space_group_name_H-M   'P 1'
#
loop_
_entity.id
_entity.type
_entity.pdbx_description
1 polymer ?
#
loop_
_entity_poly.entity_id
_entity_poly.type
_entity_poly.pdbx_seq_one_letter_code
_entity_poly.pdbx_strand_id
1 'polypeptide(L)' 'MPNPEQPSADLEPQDEFAARTSAAETLPLVERADAFSALHDELRTRLESGGTASA' A
#
# COMPACT_ATOMS: atom_id res chain seq x y z
N MET A 1 -33.61 -16.35 1.56
CA MET A 1 -33.17 -14.96 1.41
C MET A 1 -31.73 -14.98 0.92
N PRO A 2 -31.40 -14.47 -0.27
CA PRO A 2 -30.01 -14.22 -0.63
C PRO A 2 -29.54 -12.96 0.12
N ASN A 3 -28.43 -13.05 0.84
CA ASN A 3 -27.81 -11.88 1.46
C ASN A 3 -26.89 -11.19 0.43
N PRO A 4 -27.08 -9.91 0.09
CA PRO A 4 -26.28 -9.22 -0.91
C PRO A 4 -25.33 -8.19 -0.27
N GLU A 5 -24.47 -8.58 0.66
CA GLU A 5 -23.53 -7.67 1.34
C GLU A 5 -22.31 -8.51 1.79
N GLN A 6 -21.03 -8.28 1.48
CA GLN A 6 -20.26 -7.19 0.89
C GLN A 6 -18.90 -7.79 0.40
N PRO A 7 -18.29 -7.37 -0.72
CA PRO A 7 -16.92 -7.72 -1.03
C PRO A 7 -15.99 -6.58 -0.58
N SER A 8 -15.65 -6.49 0.71
CA SER A 8 -14.75 -5.43 1.19
C SER A 8 -14.09 -5.77 2.54
N ALA A 9 -13.12 -6.69 2.60
CA ALA A 9 -12.33 -6.82 3.84
C ALA A 9 -10.94 -7.48 3.75
N ASP A 10 -10.50 -7.99 2.59
CA ASP A 10 -9.13 -8.51 2.46
C ASP A 10 -8.60 -8.14 1.07
N LEU A 11 -8.17 -6.89 0.91
CA LEU A 11 -7.14 -6.61 -0.09
C LEU A 11 -5.86 -7.15 0.56
N GLU A 12 -5.28 -8.19 -0.02
CA GLU A 12 -4.00 -8.73 0.44
C GLU A 12 -3.01 -7.55 0.59
N PRO A 13 -2.13 -7.55 1.62
CA PRO A 13 -1.22 -6.43 1.89
C PRO A 13 -0.34 -6.02 0.70
N GLN A 14 -0.21 -6.90 -0.30
CA GLN A 14 0.42 -6.61 -1.60
C GLN A 14 -0.43 -5.65 -2.47
N ASP A 15 -1.74 -5.86 -2.54
CA ASP A 15 -2.66 -5.04 -3.33
C ASP A 15 -2.72 -3.60 -2.79
N GLU A 16 -2.61 -3.43 -1.47
CA GLU A 16 -2.55 -2.12 -0.83
C GLU A 16 -1.26 -1.36 -1.18
N PHE A 17 -0.11 -2.05 -1.15
CA PHE A 17 1.18 -1.43 -1.51
C PHE A 17 1.22 -1.05 -2.99
N ALA A 18 0.70 -1.90 -3.87
CA ALA A 18 0.58 -1.61 -5.30
C ALA A 18 -0.35 -0.42 -5.57
N ALA A 19 -1.50 -0.35 -4.90
CA ALA A 19 -2.43 0.77 -5.02
C ALA A 19 -1.80 2.09 -4.57
N ARG A 20 -1.08 2.09 -3.43
CA ARG A 20 -0.40 3.29 -2.92
C ARG A 20 0.78 3.73 -3.78
N THR A 21 1.52 2.78 -4.34
CA THR A 21 2.58 3.07 -5.31
C THR A 21 2.01 3.72 -6.57
N SER A 22 0.93 3.17 -7.11
CA SER A 22 0.22 3.77 -8.25
C SER A 22 -0.29 5.18 -7.93
N ALA A 23 -0.84 5.40 -6.74
CA ALA A 23 -1.26 6.74 -6.30
C ALA A 23 -0.08 7.73 -6.27
N ALA A 24 1.08 7.33 -5.74
CA ALA A 24 2.29 8.16 -5.73
C ALA A 24 2.76 8.54 -7.16
N GLU A 25 2.63 7.62 -8.12
CA GLU A 25 2.96 7.89 -9.52
C GLU A 25 2.01 8.87 -10.20
N THR A 26 0.81 9.12 -9.66
CA THR A 26 -0.10 10.14 -10.20
C THR A 26 0.21 11.56 -9.72
N LEU A 27 1.05 11.70 -8.69
CA LEU A 27 1.44 13.00 -8.14
C LEU A 27 2.37 13.77 -9.11
N PRO A 28 2.42 15.11 -9.00
CA PRO A 28 3.43 15.93 -9.67
C PRO A 28 4.85 15.44 -9.37
N LEU A 29 5.77 15.54 -10.34
CA LEU A 29 7.14 15.01 -10.22
C LEU A 29 7.88 15.48 -8.96
N VAL A 30 7.65 16.74 -8.55
CA VAL A 30 8.28 17.33 -7.35
C VAL A 30 7.79 16.67 -6.05
N GLU A 31 6.58 16.11 -6.04
CA GLU A 31 5.95 15.50 -4.86
C GLU A 31 6.21 13.98 -4.79
N ARG A 32 6.58 13.34 -5.91
CA ARG A 32 6.79 11.89 -5.96
C ARG A 32 7.90 11.42 -5.04
N ALA A 33 9.00 12.16 -4.96
CA ALA A 33 10.15 11.76 -4.14
C ALA A 33 9.76 11.58 -2.67
N ASP A 34 9.06 12.56 -2.11
CA ASP A 34 8.59 12.52 -0.72
C ASP A 34 7.58 11.38 -0.51
N ALA A 35 6.66 11.16 -1.46
CA ALA A 35 5.70 10.06 -1.39
C ALA A 35 6.37 8.68 -1.42
N PHE A 36 7.38 8.47 -2.28
CA PHE A 36 8.16 7.24 -2.30
C PHE A 36 8.99 7.06 -1.04
N SER A 37 9.60 8.12 -0.51
CA SER A 37 10.33 8.06 0.76
C SER A 37 9.42 7.59 1.91
N ALA A 38 8.20 8.11 2.01
CA ALA A 38 7.23 7.67 3.01
C ALA A 38 6.88 6.17 2.85
N LEU A 39 6.61 5.70 1.63
CA LEU A 39 6.34 4.28 1.37
C LEU A 39 7.51 3.37 1.78
N HIS A 40 8.75 3.80 1.56
CA HIS A 40 9.93 3.05 1.98
C HIS A 40 10.13 3.05 3.49
N ASP A 41 9.83 4.16 4.18
CA ASP A 41 9.88 4.22 5.65
C ASP A 41 8.84 3.30 6.30
N GLU A 42 7.65 3.21 5.72
CA GLU A 42 6.63 2.26 6.14
C GLU A 42 7.07 0.80 5.93
N LEU A 43 7.66 0.49 4.78
CA LEU A 43 8.21 -0.84 4.49
C LEU A 43 9.30 -1.21 5.50
N ARG A 44 10.22 -0.29 5.77
CA ARG A 44 11.26 -0.46 6.78
C ARG A 44 10.67 -0.72 8.16
N THR A 45 9.71 0.09 8.60
CA THR A 45 9.02 -0.06 9.90
C THR A 45 8.35 -1.44 10.02
N ARG A 46 7.73 -1.93 8.94
CA ARG A 46 7.09 -3.24 8.89
C ARG A 46 8.12 -4.37 9.02
N LEU A 47 9.24 -4.28 8.32
CA LEU A 47 10.34 -5.24 8.41
C LEU A 47 10.97 -5.27 9.80
N GLU A 48 11.20 -4.10 10.40
CA GLU A 48 11.70 -3.96 11.78
C GLU A 48 10.74 -4.60 12.80
N SER A 49 9.44 -4.58 12.52
CA SER A 49 8.39 -5.20 13.35
C SER A 49 8.22 -6.71 13.12
N GLY A 50 9.03 -7.32 12.25
CA GLY A 50 8.97 -8.75 11.92
C GLY A 50 7.92 -9.13 10.87
N GLY A 51 7.35 -8.14 10.16
CA GLY A 51 6.50 -8.40 9.00
C GLY A 51 7.30 -8.85 7.78
N THR A 52 6.70 -9.63 6.89
CA THR A 52 7.34 -10.05 5.64
C THR A 52 7.17 -8.97 4.56
N ALA A 53 8.27 -8.65 3.87
CA ALA A 53 8.18 -7.95 2.59
C ALA A 53 7.74 -8.96 1.52
N SER A 54 6.45 -9.00 1.21
CA SER A 54 5.99 -9.59 -0.04
C SER A 54 5.89 -8.46 -1.06
N ALA A 55 6.70 -8.57 -2.12
CA ALA A 55 6.77 -7.66 -3.26
C ALA A 55 6.42 -8.44 -4.53
#